data_AF-A0AAX6I8P9-F1
#
_entry.id   AF-A0AAX6I8P9-F1
#
_cell.length_a   1.000
_cell.length_b   1.000
_cell.length_c   1.000
_cell.angle_alpha   90.00
_cell.angle_beta   90.00
_cell.angle_gamma   90.00
#
_symmetry.space_group_name_H-M   'P 1'
#
loop_
_entity.id
_entity.type
_entity.pdbx_description
1 polymer ?
#
loop_
_entity_poly.entity_id
_entity_poly.type
_entity_poly.pdbx_seq_one_letter_code
_entity_poly.pdbx_strand_id
1 'polypeptide(L)'
;MAEVISTIGYLKEAPNVSIHGFNIYHKNRLILTFTSVVGPASSKRRGDSGVLEANFIKPTHDKQGFETSTLYQKLETCLKETTNEYCFDLGKICGVKFHLDYIFF
;
A
#
# COMPACT_ATOMS: atom_id res chain seq x y z
N MET A 1 -16.98 -1.96 12.06
CA MET A 1 -16.13 -1.49 10.93
C MET A 1 -14.78 -2.16 11.09
N ALA A 2 -14.20 -2.72 10.02
CA ALA A 2 -12.85 -3.27 10.08
C ALA A 2 -11.87 -2.11 9.91
N GLU A 3 -10.93 -1.97 10.84
CA GLU A 3 -9.85 -0.99 10.75
C GLU A 3 -8.66 -1.63 10.03
N VAL A 4 -8.11 -0.91 9.05
CA VAL A 4 -6.93 -1.32 8.30
C VAL A 4 -5.83 -0.34 8.66
N ILE A 5 -4.77 -0.83 9.27
CA ILE A 5 -3.58 -0.02 9.53
C ILE A 5 -2.71 -0.09 8.28
N SER A 6 -2.50 1.07 7.64
CA SER A 6 -1.55 1.22 6.54
C SER A 6 -0.52 2.29 6.88
N THR A 7 0.72 2.01 6.52
CA THR A 7 1.85 2.93 6.62
C THR A 7 2.37 3.18 5.21
N ILE A 8 2.44 4.44 4.81
CA ILE A 8 2.97 4.88 3.52
C ILE A 8 4.17 5.76 3.80
N GLY A 9 5.25 5.56 3.08
CA GLY A 9 6.45 6.35 3.21
C GLY A 9 7.29 6.37 1.94
N TYR A 10 8.36 7.16 2.00
CA TYR A 10 9.41 7.14 0.99
C TYR A 10 10.53 6.19 1.41
N LEU A 11 11.04 5.43 0.46
CA LEU A 11 12.33 4.77 0.63
C LEU A 11 13.41 5.83 0.85
N LYS A 12 14.32 5.61 1.81
CA LYS A 12 15.39 6.54 2.17
C LYS A 12 16.25 6.98 0.98
N GLU A 13 16.37 6.10 -0.02
CA GLU A 13 17.19 6.31 -1.22
C GLU A 13 16.35 6.77 -2.43
N ALA A 14 15.06 7.07 -2.23
CA ALA A 14 14.24 7.73 -3.24
C ALA A 14 14.80 9.12 -3.59
N PRO A 15 14.73 9.55 -4.87
CA PRO A 15 14.16 8.87 -6.03
C PRO A 15 15.16 7.95 -6.78
N ASN A 16 16.36 7.72 -6.23
CA ASN A 16 17.43 6.95 -6.88
C ASN A 16 17.15 5.44 -6.90
N VAL A 17 16.15 4.99 -6.15
CA VAL A 17 15.66 3.61 -6.15
C VAL A 17 14.38 3.50 -6.99
N SER A 18 14.35 2.53 -7.91
CA SER A 18 13.21 2.28 -8.81
C SER A 18 12.14 1.37 -8.22
N ILE A 19 12.19 1.14 -6.91
CA ILE A 19 11.22 0.32 -6.17
C ILE A 19 10.05 1.22 -5.75
N HIS A 20 8.83 0.73 -5.97
CA HIS A 20 7.59 1.41 -5.65
C HIS A 20 6.47 0.39 -5.41
N GLY A 21 5.40 0.82 -4.74
CA GLY A 21 4.21 0.01 -4.51
C GLY A 21 4.06 -0.51 -3.09
N PHE A 22 3.07 -1.37 -2.88
CA PHE A 22 2.65 -1.80 -1.55
C PHE A 22 3.04 -3.25 -1.26
N ASN A 23 3.53 -3.47 -0.03
CA ASN A 23 3.62 -4.79 0.57
C ASN A 23 2.38 -5.03 1.42
N ILE A 24 1.60 -6.05 1.05
CA ILE A 24 0.32 -6.35 1.68
C ILE A 24 0.44 -7.66 2.44
N TYR A 25 0.20 -7.59 3.75
CA TYR A 25 0.31 -8.70 4.67
C TYR A 25 -1.07 -9.23 5.07
N HIS A 26 -1.10 -10.50 5.48
CA HIS A 26 -2.24 -11.12 6.13
C HIS A 26 -1.71 -11.98 7.28
N LYS A 27 -2.03 -11.62 8.52
CA LYS A 27 -1.58 -12.29 9.75
C LYS A 27 -0.06 -12.45 9.77
N ASN A 28 0.65 -11.33 9.64
CA ASN A 28 2.12 -11.26 9.56
C ASN A 28 2.77 -12.03 8.40
N ARG A 29 2.00 -12.51 7.41
CA ARG A 29 2.53 -13.14 6.20
C ARG A 29 2.42 -12.21 5.01
N LEU A 30 3.52 -11.96 4.30
CA LEU A 30 3.51 -11.24 3.03
C LEU A 30 2.71 -12.04 1.99
N ILE A 31 1.72 -11.40 1.38
CA ILE A 31 0.86 -11.99 0.34
C ILE A 31 1.16 -11.34 -1.02
N LEU A 32 1.26 -10.01 -1.06
CA LEU A 32 1.56 -9.26 -2.26
C LEU A 32 2.78 -8.38 -2.04
N THR A 33 3.72 -8.38 -2.99
CA THR A 33 5.01 -7.68 -2.89
C THR A 33 5.07 -6.56 -3.92
N PHE A 34 5.47 -5.35 -3.53
CA PHE A 34 5.62 -4.16 -4.38
C PHE A 34 4.47 -3.97 -5.39
N THR A 35 3.24 -4.21 -4.96
CA THR A 35 2.07 -4.14 -5.84
C THR A 35 1.77 -2.70 -6.16
N SER A 36 1.84 -2.36 -7.44
CA SER A 36 1.46 -1.03 -7.92
C SER A 36 -0.06 -0.92 -7.95
N VAL A 37 -0.59 -0.01 -7.13
CA VAL A 37 -2.03 0.30 -7.11
C VAL A 37 -2.37 1.40 -8.11
N VAL A 38 -1.40 2.23 -8.49
CA VAL A 38 -1.53 3.31 -9.49
C VAL A 38 -0.83 2.94 -10.79
N GLY A 39 -1.21 3.62 -11.88
CA GLY A 39 -0.55 3.49 -13.18
C GLY A 39 0.98 3.74 -13.12
N PRO A 40 1.70 3.54 -14.24
CA PRO A 40 3.16 3.51 -14.25
C PRO A 40 3.78 4.71 -13.52
N ALA A 41 4.74 4.43 -12.65
CA ALA A 41 5.41 5.43 -11.84
C ALA A 41 6.02 6.52 -12.73
N SER A 42 5.47 7.73 -12.67
CA SER A 42 6.14 8.90 -13.24
C SER A 42 7.41 9.19 -12.44
N SER A 43 8.34 9.99 -12.98
CA SER A 43 9.57 10.36 -12.27
C SER A 43 9.32 11.03 -10.90
N LYS A 44 8.13 11.61 -10.70
CA LYS A 44 7.68 12.19 -9.43
C LYS A 44 7.22 11.17 -8.37
N ARG A 45 7.05 9.90 -8.74
CA ARG A 45 6.51 8.81 -7.90
C ARG A 45 7.52 7.72 -7.56
N ARG A 46 8.79 7.94 -7.90
CA ARG A 46 9.86 6.97 -7.63
C ARG A 46 10.14 6.96 -6.13
N GLY A 47 9.95 5.79 -5.50
CA GLY A 47 10.22 5.56 -4.10
C GLY A 47 9.00 5.63 -3.17
N ASP A 48 7.80 5.88 -3.70
CA ASP A 48 6.55 5.72 -2.95
C ASP A 48 6.36 4.24 -2.61
N SER A 49 6.49 3.88 -1.34
CA SER A 49 6.32 2.51 -0.87
C SER A 49 5.45 2.47 0.38
N GLY A 50 4.61 1.44 0.48
CA GLY A 50 3.73 1.28 1.62
C GLY A 50 3.71 -0.15 2.14
N VAL A 51 3.34 -0.29 3.41
CA VAL A 51 3.08 -1.56 4.07
C VAL A 51 1.68 -1.47 4.69
N LEU A 52 0.87 -2.51 4.49
CA LEU A 52 -0.40 -2.64 5.19
C LEU A 52 -0.74 -4.08 5.52
N GLU A 53 -1.63 -4.27 6.50
CA GLU A 53 -2.14 -5.58 6.87
C GLU A 53 -3.64 -5.70 6.59
N ALA A 54 -4.00 -6.61 5.68
CA ALA A 54 -5.37 -6.83 5.20
C ALA A 54 -5.98 -8.11 5.77
N ASN A 55 -6.15 -8.17 7.10
CA ASN A 55 -6.65 -9.36 7.81
C ASN A 55 -8.12 -9.71 7.52
N PHE A 56 -8.87 -8.76 6.97
CA PHE A 56 -10.29 -8.90 6.63
C PHE A 56 -10.52 -9.50 5.23
N ILE A 57 -9.47 -9.65 4.41
CA ILE A 57 -9.54 -10.26 3.08
C ILE A 57 -8.83 -11.60 3.14
N LYS A 58 -9.51 -12.64 2.64
CA LYS A 58 -8.95 -13.98 2.60
C LYS A 58 -7.94 -14.09 1.44
N PRO A 59 -6.72 -14.61 1.70
CA PRO A 59 -5.77 -14.88 0.63
C PRO A 59 -6.24 -16.05 -0.25
N THR A 60 -5.78 -16.08 -1.49
CA THR A 60 -5.94 -17.22 -2.40
C THR A 60 -5.30 -18.48 -1.82
N HIS A 61 -5.66 -19.66 -2.35
CA HIS A 61 -5.17 -20.95 -1.85
C HIS A 61 -3.62 -21.05 -1.86
N ASP A 62 -2.98 -20.51 -2.89
CA ASP A 62 -1.52 -20.44 -3.05
C ASP A 62 -0.85 -19.31 -2.24
N LYS A 63 -1.65 -18.42 -1.65
CA LYS A 63 -1.23 -17.23 -0.89
C LYS A 63 -0.37 -16.27 -1.72
N GLN A 64 -0.57 -16.24 -3.04
CA GLN A 64 0.05 -15.28 -3.97
C GLN A 64 -0.88 -14.12 -4.35
N GLY A 65 -2.06 -14.06 -3.74
CA GLY A 65 -3.02 -12.99 -3.96
C GLY A 65 -4.15 -13.03 -2.94
N PHE A 66 -5.14 -12.18 -3.14
CA PHE A 66 -6.37 -12.15 -2.37
C PHE A 66 -7.56 -12.62 -3.21
N GLU A 67 -8.58 -13.17 -2.55
CA GLU A 67 -9.82 -13.53 -3.22
C GLU A 67 -10.47 -12.28 -3.84
N THR A 68 -10.81 -12.38 -5.13
CA THR A 68 -11.53 -11.31 -5.85
C THR A 68 -12.89 -11.10 -5.21
N SER A 69 -12.97 -10.04 -4.40
CA SER A 69 -14.14 -9.70 -3.60
C SER A 69 -14.40 -8.21 -3.66
N THR A 70 -15.61 -7.80 -3.30
CA THR A 70 -15.97 -6.38 -3.15
C THR A 70 -15.10 -5.68 -2.11
N LEU A 71 -14.62 -6.40 -1.09
CA LEU A 71 -13.67 -5.87 -0.10
C LEU A 71 -12.29 -5.61 -0.71
N TYR A 72 -11.79 -6.53 -1.54
CA TYR A 72 -10.53 -6.34 -2.26
C TYR A 72 -10.58 -5.18 -3.24
N GLN A 73 -11.68 -5.04 -3.99
CA GLN A 73 -11.89 -3.89 -4.88
C GLN A 73 -11.91 -2.55 -4.11
N LYS A 74 -12.58 -2.51 -2.96
CA LYS A 74 -12.58 -1.32 -2.09
C LYS A 74 -11.19 -1.00 -1.55
N LEU A 75 -10.42 -2.02 -1.15
CA LEU A 75 -9.04 -1.83 -0.71
C LEU A 75 -8.18 -1.24 -1.84
N GLU A 76 -8.27 -1.79 -3.05
CA GLU A 76 -7.54 -1.23 -4.21
C GLU A 76 -7.89 0.22 -4.48
N THR A 77 -9.19 0.57 -4.49
CA THR A 77 -9.64 1.94 -4.69
C THR A 77 -9.14 2.87 -3.60
N CYS A 78 -9.21 2.44 -2.33
CA CYS A 78 -8.70 3.21 -1.21
C CYS A 78 -7.19 3.45 -1.32
N LEU A 79 -6.40 2.42 -1.64
CA LEU A 79 -4.95 2.56 -1.84
C LEU A 79 -4.62 3.48 -3.02
N LYS A 80 -5.39 3.44 -4.11
CA LYS A 80 -5.26 4.35 -5.26
C LYS A 80 -5.48 5.81 -4.84
N GLU A 81 -6.58 6.06 -4.13
CA GLU A 81 -6.93 7.39 -3.63
C GLU A 81 -5.88 7.90 -2.64
N THR A 82 -5.52 7.10 -1.63
CA THR A 82 -4.50 7.48 -0.64
C THR A 82 -3.14 7.72 -1.26
N THR A 83 -2.72 6.92 -2.25
CA THR A 83 -1.45 7.14 -2.94
C THR A 83 -1.49 8.41 -3.77
N ASN A 84 -2.60 8.68 -4.48
CA ASN A 84 -2.76 9.92 -5.21
C ASN A 84 -2.72 11.13 -4.27
N GLU A 85 -3.47 11.09 -3.17
CA GLU A 85 -3.43 12.12 -2.13
C GLU A 85 -2.02 12.28 -1.58
N TYR A 86 -1.35 11.23 -1.13
CA TYR A 86 0.03 11.31 -0.60
C TYR A 86 1.03 11.90 -1.61
N CYS A 87 0.99 11.47 -2.88
CA CYS A 87 1.92 11.94 -3.91
C CYS A 87 1.65 13.39 -4.35
N PHE A 88 0.41 13.88 -4.28
CA PHE A 88 0.02 15.19 -4.82
C PHE A 88 -0.25 16.23 -3.73
N ASP A 89 -0.79 15.81 -2.59
CA ASP A 89 -1.22 16.62 -1.46
C ASP A 89 -0.55 16.09 -0.18
N LEU A 90 0.53 16.74 0.26
CA LEU A 90 1.27 16.43 1.48
C LEU A 90 0.44 16.62 2.78
N GLY A 91 -0.64 15.86 2.98
CA GLY A 91 -1.23 15.65 4.31
C GLY A 91 -2.70 16.01 4.50
N LYS A 92 -3.63 15.38 3.77
CA LYS A 92 -5.02 15.24 4.27
C LYS A 92 -5.46 13.78 4.25
N ILE A 93 -5.90 13.31 5.42
CA ILE A 93 -6.13 11.91 5.75
C ILE A 93 -7.58 11.53 5.41
N CYS A 94 -7.78 10.58 4.51
CA CYS A 94 -8.97 9.75 4.46
C CYS A 94 -8.82 8.61 5.48
N GLY A 95 -9.43 8.75 6.67
CA GLY A 95 -9.83 7.66 7.58
C GLY A 95 -8.83 6.60 8.07
N VAL A 96 -7.56 6.63 7.67
CA VAL A 96 -6.54 5.65 8.03
C VAL A 96 -5.49 6.31 8.92
N LYS A 97 -5.25 5.72 10.10
CA LYS A 97 -4.27 6.23 11.05
C LYS A 97 -2.86 5.88 10.57
N PHE A 98 -2.16 6.87 10.03
CA PHE A 98 -0.77 6.72 9.61
C PHE A 98 0.16 6.68 10.83
N HIS A 99 0.90 5.59 11.01
CA HIS A 99 2.12 5.60 11.79
C HIS A 99 3.27 5.91 10.84
N LEU A 100 3.85 7.10 10.93
CA LEU A 100 5.04 7.50 10.17
C LEU A 100 6.27 6.82 10.78
N ASP A 101 6.41 5.53 10.53
CA ASP A 101 7.64 4.83 10.83
C ASP A 101 8.44 4.74 9.54
N TYR A 102 9.70 5.15 9.56
CA TYR A 102 10.63 4.90 8.48
C TYR A 102 10.64 3.39 8.21
N ILE A 103 10.14 2.98 7.04
CA ILE A 103 10.15 1.57 6.64
C ILE A 103 11.60 1.23 6.30
N PHE A 104 12.30 0.60 7.24
CA PHE A 104 13.58 -0.05 6.99
C PHE A 104 13.30 -1.37 6.26
N PHE A 105 13.64 -1.45 4.98
CA PHE A 105 13.87 -2.72 4.29
C PHE A 105 15.33 -3.12 4.46
#